data_AF-A0AAJ1IFJ4-F1
#
_entry.id   AF-A0AAJ1IFJ4-F1
#
_cell.length_a   1.000
_cell.length_b   1.000
_cell.length_c   1.000
_cell.angle_alpha   90.00
_cell.angle_beta   90.00
_cell.angle_gamma   90.00
#
_symmetry.space_group_name_H-M   'P 1'
#
loop_
_entity.id
_entity.type
_entity.pdbx_description
1 polymer ?
#
loop_
_entity_poly.entity_id
_entity_poly.type
_entity_poly.pdbx_seq_one_letter_code
_entity_poly.pdbx_strand_id
1 'polypeptide(L)'
;MAEIKSALEIALARTEGMEVDKDKMMEKEFKISGRRAALSFLDGKTEADELKKAIKKEKGKARKSFTAGAAGSLMSLIKLPLDSEYKSSFKRAAEGLAALSDHPKDIIQMFEQLSQFFDQYLENRDQLLNQLTLQFQPILQQKEEALYAQTGSKIKIDPMDDPDFQKAFSQNMENISKNYTEALTQAKGQLKEFLALED
;
A
#
# COMPACT_ATOMS: atom_id res chain seq x y z
N MET A 1 58.11 -8.21 8.72
CA MET A 1 57.06 -9.27 8.69
C MET A 1 55.75 -8.57 8.98
N ALA A 2 54.84 -8.55 8.00
CA ALA A 2 53.58 -7.83 8.08
C ALA A 2 52.54 -8.72 8.76
N GLU A 3 52.05 -8.30 9.92
CA GLU A 3 50.91 -8.91 10.59
C GLU A 3 49.64 -8.60 9.79
N ILE A 4 49.16 -9.60 9.04
CA ILE A 4 47.87 -9.53 8.38
C ILE A 4 46.82 -9.67 9.48
N LYS A 5 46.27 -8.53 9.91
CA LYS A 5 45.14 -8.45 10.84
C LYS A 5 43.99 -9.29 10.31
N SER A 6 43.46 -10.17 11.15
CA SER A 6 42.35 -11.06 10.78
C SER A 6 41.08 -10.24 10.51
N ALA A 7 40.27 -10.64 9.53
CA ALA A 7 38.97 -10.04 9.26
C ALA A 7 38.05 -10.01 10.51
N LEU A 8 38.30 -10.92 11.47
CA LEU A 8 37.61 -11.00 12.75
C LEU A 8 37.99 -9.84 13.70
N GLU A 9 39.26 -9.41 13.71
CA GLU A 9 39.73 -8.28 14.52
C GLU A 9 39.26 -6.94 13.93
N ILE A 10 39.17 -6.84 12.61
CA ILE A 10 38.60 -5.66 11.93
C ILE A 10 37.08 -5.57 12.18
N ALA A 11 36.39 -6.70 12.30
CA ALA A 11 34.97 -6.74 12.67
C ALA A 11 34.74 -6.38 14.15
N LEU A 12 35.58 -6.88 15.06
CA LEU A 12 35.52 -6.56 16.50
C LEU A 12 35.89 -5.10 16.79
N ALA A 13 36.90 -4.56 16.13
CA ALA A 13 37.27 -3.14 16.23
C ALA A 13 36.18 -2.19 15.67
N ARG A 14 35.32 -2.66 14.76
CA ARG A 14 34.13 -1.92 14.30
C ARG A 14 32.95 -1.99 15.28
N THR A 15 32.96 -2.91 16.23
CA THR A 15 31.91 -3.06 17.26
C THR A 15 32.25 -2.40 18.59
N GLU A 16 33.54 -2.14 18.87
CA GLU A 16 34.00 -1.49 20.12
C GLU A 16 33.53 -0.03 20.29
N GLY A 17 33.01 0.60 19.24
CA GLY A 17 32.42 1.94 19.27
C GLY A 17 30.89 1.99 19.03
N MET A 18 30.23 0.84 18.86
CA MET A 18 28.76 0.80 18.81
C MET A 18 28.25 0.56 20.23
N GLU A 19 27.87 1.63 20.92
CA GLU A 19 26.83 1.53 21.95
C GLU A 19 25.58 0.99 21.24
N VAL A 20 25.40 -0.34 21.27
CA VAL A 20 24.15 -0.97 20.90
C VAL A 20 23.13 -0.46 21.90
N ASP A 21 22.40 0.57 21.49
CA ASP A 21 21.28 1.14 22.21
C ASP A 21 20.23 0.04 22.37
N LYS A 22 20.30 -0.69 23.49
CA LYS A 22 19.48 -1.86 23.80
C LYS A 22 17.99 -1.52 23.72
N ASP A 23 17.63 -0.28 24.01
CA ASP A 23 16.25 0.20 23.92
C ASP A 23 15.78 0.28 22.46
N LYS A 24 16.61 0.81 21.54
CA LYS A 24 16.30 0.83 20.10
C LYS A 24 16.25 -0.58 19.49
N MET A 25 17.11 -1.47 19.96
CA MET A 25 17.09 -2.87 19.51
C MET A 25 15.79 -3.57 19.92
N MET A 26 15.38 -3.42 21.19
CA MET A 26 14.11 -3.96 21.68
C MET A 26 12.92 -3.34 20.94
N GLU A 27 12.91 -2.02 20.70
CA GLU A 27 11.87 -1.35 19.93
C GLU A 27 11.69 -1.97 18.54
N LYS A 28 12.82 -2.21 17.85
CA LYS A 28 12.84 -2.83 16.53
C LYS A 28 12.30 -4.26 16.57
N GLU A 29 12.64 -5.04 17.57
CA GLU A 29 12.14 -6.42 17.74
C GLU A 29 10.63 -6.44 17.95
N PHE A 30 10.09 -5.60 18.83
CA PHE A 30 8.65 -5.50 19.04
C PHE A 30 7.92 -5.03 17.77
N LYS A 31 8.50 -4.09 17.01
CA LYS A 31 7.97 -3.64 15.72
C LYS A 31 7.94 -4.77 14.69
N ILE A 32 8.98 -5.61 14.63
CA ILE A 32 9.02 -6.79 13.76
C ILE A 32 7.97 -7.82 14.20
N SER A 33 7.84 -8.06 15.51
CA SER A 33 6.83 -8.96 16.07
C SER A 33 5.41 -8.52 15.70
N GLY A 34 5.10 -7.23 15.85
CA GLY A 34 3.82 -6.64 15.45
C GLY A 34 3.53 -6.83 13.97
N ARG A 35 4.52 -6.58 13.09
CA ARG A 35 4.39 -6.82 11.65
C ARG A 35 4.06 -8.28 11.33
N ARG A 36 4.77 -9.23 11.97
CA ARG A 36 4.54 -10.67 11.76
C ARG A 36 3.14 -11.08 12.19
N ALA A 37 2.65 -10.57 13.32
CA ALA A 37 1.30 -10.83 13.80
C ALA A 37 0.24 -10.28 12.82
N ALA A 38 0.41 -9.04 12.35
CA ALA A 38 -0.48 -8.45 11.36
C ALA A 38 -0.49 -9.21 10.03
N LEU A 39 0.68 -9.63 9.52
CA LEU A 39 0.76 -10.42 8.28
C LEU A 39 0.10 -11.79 8.44
N SER A 40 0.32 -12.47 9.58
CA SER A 40 -0.33 -13.76 9.87
C SER A 40 -1.86 -13.60 9.92
N PHE A 41 -2.33 -12.50 10.49
CA PHE A 41 -3.74 -12.15 10.48
C PHE A 41 -4.25 -11.90 9.06
N LEU A 42 -3.58 -11.08 8.25
CA LEU A 42 -3.98 -10.82 6.86
C LEU A 42 -4.03 -12.10 6.01
N ASP A 43 -3.10 -13.02 6.23
CA ASP A 43 -2.98 -14.29 5.50
C ASP A 43 -4.07 -15.33 5.84
N GLY A 44 -4.93 -15.10 6.84
CA GLY A 44 -5.88 -16.14 7.25
C GLY A 44 -5.40 -17.07 8.36
N LYS A 45 -4.18 -16.88 8.88
CA LYS A 45 -3.58 -17.83 9.83
C LYS A 45 -4.02 -17.59 11.27
N THR A 46 -4.48 -16.39 11.59
CA THR A 46 -4.91 -15.99 12.94
C THR A 46 -6.12 -15.07 12.86
N GLU A 47 -6.94 -15.06 13.91
CA GLU A 47 -8.11 -14.19 14.02
C GLU A 47 -7.80 -12.84 14.70
N ALA A 48 -8.70 -11.86 14.54
CA ALA A 48 -8.55 -10.52 15.14
C ALA A 48 -8.41 -10.56 16.67
N ASP A 49 -9.09 -11.50 17.33
CA ASP A 49 -8.97 -11.72 18.77
C ASP A 49 -7.58 -12.17 19.20
N GLU A 50 -6.87 -12.93 18.37
CA GLU A 50 -5.48 -13.33 18.64
C GLU A 50 -4.54 -12.15 18.54
N LEU A 51 -4.73 -11.28 17.55
CA LEU A 51 -3.99 -10.04 17.40
C LEU A 51 -4.20 -9.11 18.61
N LYS A 52 -5.45 -8.99 19.07
CA LYS A 52 -5.81 -8.25 20.29
C LYS A 52 -5.16 -8.84 21.54
N LYS A 53 -5.14 -10.17 21.67
CA LYS A 53 -4.46 -10.87 22.78
C LYS A 53 -2.95 -10.63 22.75
N ALA A 54 -2.33 -10.63 21.57
CA ALA A 54 -0.89 -10.39 21.42
C ALA A 54 -0.50 -9.00 21.94
N ILE A 55 -1.25 -7.95 21.56
CA ILE A 55 -1.01 -6.58 22.05
C ILE A 55 -1.18 -6.46 23.56
N LYS A 56 -2.20 -7.11 24.13
CA LYS A 56 -2.50 -7.05 25.57
C LYS A 56 -1.42 -7.69 26.45
N LYS A 57 -0.60 -8.60 25.89
CA LYS A 57 0.55 -9.18 26.60
C LYS A 57 1.68 -8.16 26.79
N GLU A 58 1.80 -7.22 25.86
CA GLU A 58 2.81 -6.18 25.88
C GLU A 58 2.37 -4.98 26.74
N LYS A 59 3.35 -4.25 27.31
CA LYS A 59 3.11 -3.06 28.15
C LYS A 59 4.05 -1.92 27.79
N GLY A 60 3.63 -0.69 28.08
CA GLY A 60 4.46 0.51 27.91
C GLY A 60 5.03 0.67 26.50
N LYS A 61 6.34 0.89 26.40
CA LYS A 61 7.05 1.06 25.12
C LYS A 61 6.92 -0.17 24.21
N ALA A 62 6.99 -1.39 24.74
CA ALA A 62 6.85 -2.62 23.96
C ALA A 62 5.49 -2.70 23.24
N ARG A 63 4.41 -2.33 23.95
CA ARG A 63 3.06 -2.28 23.36
C ARG A 63 3.00 -1.25 22.24
N LYS A 64 3.54 -0.04 22.46
CA LYS A 64 3.58 1.01 21.41
C LYS A 64 4.31 0.52 20.15
N SER A 65 5.50 -0.04 20.30
CA SER A 65 6.31 -0.54 19.17
C SER A 65 5.65 -1.69 18.43
N PHE A 66 5.03 -2.63 19.17
CA PHE A 66 4.26 -3.72 18.59
C PHE A 66 3.07 -3.18 17.78
N THR A 67 2.26 -2.30 18.38
CA THR A 67 1.11 -1.68 17.71
C THR A 67 1.56 -0.93 16.45
N ALA A 68 2.64 -0.15 16.52
CA ALA A 68 3.20 0.55 15.36
C ALA A 68 3.62 -0.41 14.22
N GLY A 69 4.22 -1.54 14.57
CA GLY A 69 4.57 -2.59 13.63
C GLY A 69 3.35 -3.21 12.95
N ALA A 70 2.37 -3.62 13.74
CA ALA A 70 1.14 -4.25 13.27
C ALA A 70 0.31 -3.29 12.40
N ALA A 71 0.08 -2.07 12.89
CA ALA A 71 -0.65 -1.03 12.19
C ALA A 71 0.01 -0.68 10.86
N GLY A 72 1.35 -0.55 10.82
CA GLY A 72 2.07 -0.28 9.58
C GLY A 72 1.85 -1.35 8.49
N SER A 73 1.79 -2.62 8.88
CA SER A 73 1.45 -3.71 7.95
C SER A 73 0.00 -3.63 7.45
N LEU A 74 -0.96 -3.35 8.33
CA LEU A 74 -2.37 -3.26 7.95
C LEU A 74 -2.66 -2.02 7.07
N MET A 75 -2.11 -0.85 7.44
CA MET A 75 -2.23 0.39 6.69
C MET A 75 -1.54 0.36 5.32
N SER A 76 -0.67 -0.62 5.06
CA SER A 76 -0.05 -0.83 3.74
C SER A 76 -1.07 -1.21 2.66
N LEU A 77 -2.24 -1.71 3.08
CA LEU A 77 -3.38 -2.00 2.20
C LEU A 77 -4.20 -0.75 1.85
N ILE A 78 -3.97 0.38 2.53
CA ILE A 78 -4.59 1.66 2.20
C ILE A 78 -3.81 2.29 1.05
N LYS A 79 -4.11 1.86 -0.16
CA LYS A 79 -3.53 2.35 -1.42
C LYS A 79 -4.60 2.31 -2.50
N LEU A 80 -4.43 3.11 -3.55
CA LEU A 80 -5.36 3.11 -4.67
C LEU A 80 -5.47 1.69 -5.24
N PRO A 81 -6.68 1.13 -5.35
CA PRO A 81 -6.87 -0.21 -5.87
C PRO A 81 -6.71 -0.24 -7.39
N LEU A 82 -6.39 -1.42 -7.92
CA LEU A 82 -6.32 -1.63 -9.37
C LEU A 82 -7.65 -2.12 -9.96
N ASP A 83 -8.45 -2.80 -9.13
CA ASP A 83 -9.69 -3.46 -9.46
C ASP A 83 -10.52 -3.62 -8.17
N SER A 84 -11.70 -4.24 -8.27
CA SER A 84 -12.61 -4.45 -7.13
C SER A 84 -12.20 -5.56 -6.15
N GLU A 85 -11.14 -6.33 -6.43
CA GLU A 85 -10.71 -7.47 -5.60
C GLU A 85 -10.13 -7.01 -4.24
N TYR A 86 -9.72 -5.74 -4.13
CA TYR A 86 -9.19 -5.16 -2.91
C TYR A 86 -10.13 -5.31 -1.70
N LYS A 87 -11.45 -5.33 -1.91
CA LYS A 87 -12.47 -5.21 -0.85
C LYS A 87 -12.30 -6.22 0.27
N SER A 88 -11.97 -7.46 -0.06
CA SER A 88 -11.77 -8.54 0.91
C SER A 88 -10.60 -8.24 1.85
N SER A 89 -9.41 -7.99 1.28
CA SER A 89 -8.20 -7.64 2.01
C SER A 89 -8.35 -6.31 2.79
N PHE A 90 -9.09 -5.36 2.22
CA PHE A 90 -9.31 -4.05 2.82
C PHE A 90 -10.23 -4.11 4.04
N LYS A 91 -11.34 -4.87 3.94
CA LYS A 91 -12.21 -5.15 5.09
C LYS A 91 -11.43 -5.86 6.20
N ARG A 92 -10.61 -6.85 5.84
CA ARG A 92 -9.77 -7.56 6.80
C ARG A 92 -8.78 -6.61 7.49
N ALA A 93 -8.16 -5.70 6.75
CA ALA A 93 -7.29 -4.67 7.34
C ALA A 93 -8.03 -3.79 8.36
N ALA A 94 -9.28 -3.41 8.05
CA ALA A 94 -10.16 -2.65 8.93
C ALA A 94 -10.39 -3.38 10.27
N GLU A 95 -10.76 -4.67 10.19
CA GLU A 95 -10.96 -5.52 11.37
C GLU A 95 -9.69 -5.64 12.22
N GLY A 96 -8.54 -5.81 11.57
CA GLY A 96 -7.25 -5.85 12.23
C GLY A 96 -6.93 -4.55 12.96
N LEU A 97 -7.11 -3.40 12.31
CA LEU A 97 -6.83 -2.07 12.87
C LEU A 97 -7.81 -1.73 14.02
N ALA A 98 -9.09 -2.09 13.87
CA ALA A 98 -10.09 -1.96 14.91
C ALA A 98 -9.72 -2.81 16.15
N ALA A 99 -9.07 -3.96 15.97
CA ALA A 99 -8.58 -4.76 17.08
C ALA A 99 -7.38 -4.11 17.82
N LEU A 100 -6.62 -3.22 17.18
CA LEU A 100 -5.47 -2.53 17.78
C LEU A 100 -5.86 -1.22 18.49
N SER A 101 -6.99 -0.62 18.13
CA SER A 101 -7.42 0.70 18.58
C SER A 101 -8.42 0.64 19.73
N ASP A 102 -8.44 1.71 20.53
CA ASP A 102 -9.50 1.98 21.51
C ASP A 102 -10.76 2.59 20.84
N HIS A 103 -10.68 2.92 19.55
CA HIS A 103 -11.72 3.52 18.71
C HIS A 103 -12.16 2.59 17.55
N PRO A 104 -12.60 1.35 17.82
CA PRO A 104 -12.88 0.38 16.76
C PRO A 104 -13.99 0.82 15.80
N LYS A 105 -15.01 1.52 16.30
CA LYS A 105 -16.13 1.99 15.47
C LYS A 105 -15.69 3.06 14.47
N ASP A 106 -14.85 3.99 14.91
CA ASP A 106 -14.35 5.09 14.08
C ASP A 106 -13.47 4.55 12.95
N ILE A 107 -12.64 3.53 13.23
CA ILE A 107 -11.85 2.83 12.22
C ILE A 107 -12.73 2.14 11.18
N ILE A 108 -13.74 1.38 11.60
CA ILE A 108 -14.63 0.68 10.66
C ILE A 108 -15.37 1.68 9.77
N GLN A 109 -15.95 2.73 10.36
CA GLN A 109 -16.65 3.78 9.60
C GLN A 109 -15.73 4.46 8.59
N MET A 110 -14.49 4.74 8.98
CA MET A 110 -13.49 5.33 8.09
C MET A 110 -13.13 4.40 6.92
N PHE A 111 -13.01 3.10 7.17
CA PHE A 111 -12.78 2.11 6.11
C PHE A 111 -13.99 1.97 5.18
N GLU A 112 -15.22 2.10 5.67
CA GLU A 112 -16.41 2.12 4.82
C GLU A 112 -16.39 3.34 3.87
N GLN A 113 -16.06 4.52 4.40
CA GLN A 113 -15.89 5.74 3.59
C GLN A 113 -14.77 5.60 2.55
N LEU A 114 -13.62 5.05 2.95
CA LEU A 114 -12.52 4.77 2.03
C LEU A 114 -12.88 3.73 0.97
N SER A 115 -13.70 2.73 1.31
CA SER A 115 -14.17 1.76 0.33
C SER A 115 -15.04 2.42 -0.73
N GLN A 116 -15.96 3.31 -0.34
CA GLN A 116 -16.79 4.07 -1.29
C GLN A 116 -15.92 4.99 -2.16
N PHE A 117 -14.92 5.62 -1.54
CA PHE A 117 -13.94 6.46 -2.24
C PHE A 117 -13.15 5.67 -3.29
N PHE A 118 -12.76 4.44 -2.97
CA PHE A 118 -12.10 3.52 -3.89
C PHE A 118 -13.00 3.03 -5.02
N ASP A 119 -14.29 2.80 -4.75
CA ASP A 119 -15.26 2.48 -5.79
C ASP A 119 -15.40 3.65 -6.79
N GLN A 120 -15.48 4.90 -6.29
CA GLN A 120 -15.51 6.09 -7.16
C GLN A 120 -14.22 6.27 -7.97
N TYR A 121 -13.06 5.94 -7.41
CA TYR A 121 -11.79 5.97 -8.13
C TYR A 121 -11.80 5.02 -9.33
N LEU A 122 -12.25 3.78 -9.12
CA LEU A 122 -12.33 2.78 -10.18
C LEU A 122 -13.32 3.20 -11.26
N GLU A 123 -14.48 3.71 -10.85
CA GLU A 123 -15.48 4.24 -11.79
C GLU A 123 -14.93 5.40 -12.62
N ASN A 124 -14.24 6.36 -12.00
CA ASN A 124 -13.64 7.49 -12.71
C ASN A 124 -12.57 7.05 -13.70
N ARG A 125 -11.77 6.03 -13.36
CA ARG A 125 -10.80 5.43 -14.27
C ARG A 125 -11.47 4.76 -15.47
N ASP A 126 -12.53 4.00 -15.24
CA ASP A 126 -13.27 3.32 -16.31
C ASP A 126 -13.98 4.32 -17.22
N GLN A 127 -14.55 5.39 -16.66
CA GLN A 127 -15.13 6.49 -17.42
C GLN A 127 -14.08 7.19 -18.28
N LEU A 128 -12.90 7.51 -17.72
CA LEU A 128 -11.78 8.09 -18.47
C LEU A 128 -11.36 7.19 -19.63
N LEU A 129 -11.20 5.90 -19.36
CA LEU A 129 -10.85 4.91 -20.38
C LEU A 129 -11.86 4.93 -21.54
N ASN A 130 -13.15 4.83 -21.22
CA ASN A 130 -14.23 4.83 -22.22
C ASN A 130 -14.26 6.14 -23.02
N GLN A 131 -14.10 7.29 -22.36
CA GLN A 131 -14.09 8.59 -23.02
C GLN A 131 -12.92 8.72 -24.00
N LEU A 132 -11.72 8.33 -23.60
CA LEU A 132 -10.55 8.35 -24.48
C LEU A 132 -10.71 7.36 -25.63
N THR A 133 -11.25 6.16 -25.39
CA THR A 133 -11.48 5.19 -26.47
C THR A 133 -12.40 5.75 -27.54
N LEU A 134 -13.50 6.43 -27.15
CA LEU A 134 -14.40 7.10 -28.10
C LEU A 134 -13.70 8.24 -28.85
N GLN A 135 -12.88 9.02 -28.16
CA GLN A 135 -12.13 10.13 -28.75
C GLN A 135 -11.10 9.67 -29.79
N PHE A 136 -10.42 8.55 -29.52
CA PHE A 136 -9.35 8.03 -30.37
C PHE A 136 -9.85 7.08 -31.47
N GLN A 137 -11.08 6.55 -31.35
CA GLN A 137 -11.69 5.68 -32.36
C GLN A 137 -11.52 6.18 -33.81
N PRO A 138 -11.82 7.44 -34.18
CA PRO A 138 -11.64 7.90 -35.56
C PRO A 138 -10.16 7.93 -36.00
N ILE A 139 -9.25 8.24 -35.08
CA ILE A 139 -7.80 8.28 -35.36
C ILE A 139 -7.29 6.87 -35.62
N LEU A 140 -7.71 5.90 -34.79
CA LEU A 140 -7.35 4.50 -34.95
C LEU A 140 -7.89 3.94 -36.26
N GLN A 141 -9.15 4.22 -36.61
CA GLN A 141 -9.73 3.79 -37.90
C GLN A 141 -8.92 4.31 -39.09
N GLN A 142 -8.49 5.58 -39.08
CA GLN A 142 -7.64 6.13 -40.14
C GLN A 142 -6.27 5.44 -40.21
N LYS A 143 -5.66 5.11 -39.06
CA LYS A 143 -4.41 4.35 -38.99
C LYS A 143 -4.58 2.93 -39.55
N GLU A 144 -5.68 2.25 -39.20
CA GLU A 144 -6.02 0.92 -39.70
C GLU A 144 -6.21 0.90 -41.23
N GLU A 145 -6.92 1.91 -41.78
CA GLU A 145 -7.12 2.06 -43.22
C GLU A 145 -5.81 2.33 -43.98
N ALA A 146 -4.94 3.18 -43.42
CA ALA A 146 -3.63 3.44 -44.00
C ALA A 146 -2.72 2.19 -44.01
N LEU A 147 -2.75 1.40 -42.94
CA LEU A 147 -2.03 0.11 -42.88
C LEU A 147 -2.59 -0.90 -43.87
N TYR A 148 -3.91 -0.95 -44.03
CA TYR A 148 -4.55 -1.80 -45.04
C TYR A 148 -4.12 -1.42 -46.45
N ALA A 149 -4.05 -0.13 -46.78
CA ALA A 149 -3.60 0.33 -48.09
C ALA A 149 -2.15 -0.04 -48.41
N GLN A 150 -1.28 -0.11 -47.39
CA GLN A 150 0.14 -0.47 -47.55
C GLN A 150 0.39 -1.98 -47.56
N THR A 151 -0.33 -2.74 -46.73
CA THR A 151 -0.04 -4.17 -46.49
C THR A 151 -1.05 -5.10 -47.15
N GLY A 152 -2.19 -4.60 -47.61
CA GLY A 152 -3.32 -5.38 -48.12
C GLY A 152 -4.06 -6.20 -47.05
N SER A 153 -3.65 -6.10 -45.78
CA SER A 153 -4.20 -6.89 -44.66
C SER A 153 -4.92 -5.99 -43.67
N LYS A 154 -6.11 -6.40 -43.22
CA LYS A 154 -6.86 -5.65 -42.20
C LYS A 154 -6.26 -5.96 -40.82
N ILE A 155 -5.61 -4.97 -40.23
CA ILE A 155 -5.07 -5.03 -38.88
C ILE A 155 -5.94 -4.14 -38.01
N LYS A 156 -6.47 -4.68 -36.91
CA LYS A 156 -7.19 -3.90 -35.90
C LYS A 156 -6.20 -3.46 -34.84
N ILE A 157 -6.21 -2.18 -34.48
CA ILE A 157 -5.33 -1.60 -33.47
C ILE A 157 -6.11 -1.53 -32.16
N ASP A 158 -5.57 -2.12 -31.09
CA ASP A 158 -6.08 -1.89 -29.75
C ASP A 158 -5.70 -0.47 -29.32
N PRO A 159 -6.62 0.34 -28.75
CA PRO A 159 -6.27 1.65 -28.21
C PRO A 159 -5.07 1.61 -27.25
N MET A 160 -4.91 0.54 -26.47
CA MET A 160 -3.78 0.39 -25.55
C MET A 160 -2.43 0.16 -26.24
N ASP A 161 -2.42 -0.21 -27.52
CA ASP A 161 -1.19 -0.36 -28.30
C ASP A 161 -0.75 0.97 -28.95
N ASP A 162 -1.60 2.00 -28.92
CA ASP A 162 -1.31 3.30 -29.50
C ASP A 162 -0.55 4.22 -28.51
N PRO A 163 0.66 4.72 -28.86
CA PRO A 163 1.45 5.56 -27.95
C PRO A 163 0.78 6.88 -27.59
N ASP A 164 0.00 7.48 -28.50
CA ASP A 164 -0.68 8.75 -28.26
C ASP A 164 -1.82 8.55 -27.25
N PHE A 165 -2.55 7.43 -27.38
CA PHE A 165 -3.57 7.00 -26.43
C PHE A 165 -2.97 6.74 -25.04
N GLN A 166 -1.90 5.95 -24.96
CA GLN A 166 -1.24 5.65 -23.68
C GLN A 166 -0.78 6.93 -22.96
N LYS A 167 -0.24 7.90 -23.72
CA LYS A 167 0.18 9.19 -23.19
C LYS A 167 -1.00 10.01 -22.67
N ALA A 168 -2.09 10.10 -23.44
CA ALA A 168 -3.29 10.81 -23.04
C ALA A 168 -3.93 10.19 -21.79
N PHE A 169 -4.03 8.87 -21.73
CA PHE A 169 -4.53 8.14 -20.55
C PHE A 169 -3.66 8.41 -19.33
N SER A 170 -2.34 8.27 -19.45
CA SER A 170 -1.39 8.48 -18.35
C SER A 170 -1.46 9.91 -17.78
N GLN A 171 -1.52 10.91 -18.65
CA GLN A 171 -1.60 12.32 -18.24
C GLN A 171 -2.89 12.64 -17.48
N ASN A 172 -4.03 12.13 -17.94
CA ASN A 172 -5.30 12.32 -17.24
C ASN A 172 -5.34 11.53 -15.93
N MET A 173 -4.77 10.31 -15.93
CA MET A 173 -4.73 9.46 -14.75
C MET A 173 -3.83 10.03 -13.64
N GLU A 174 -2.77 10.75 -13.98
CA GLU A 174 -1.91 11.43 -13.00
C GLU A 174 -2.69 12.45 -12.17
N ASN A 175 -3.53 13.26 -12.83
CA ASN A 175 -4.36 14.25 -12.15
C ASN A 175 -5.39 13.60 -11.22
N ILE A 176 -6.05 12.53 -11.68
CA ILE A 176 -6.98 11.75 -10.86
C ILE A 176 -6.21 11.18 -9.66
N SER A 177 -5.13 10.45 -9.90
CA SER A 177 -4.37 9.76 -8.85
C SER A 177 -3.83 10.71 -7.79
N LYS A 178 -3.42 11.93 -8.17
CA LYS A 178 -2.91 12.95 -7.24
C LYS A 178 -3.96 13.36 -6.22
N ASN A 179 -5.16 13.72 -6.67
CA ASN A 179 -6.26 14.13 -5.79
C ASN A 179 -6.62 13.01 -4.81
N TYR A 180 -6.63 11.76 -5.29
CA TYR A 180 -6.95 10.62 -4.45
C TYR A 180 -5.84 10.28 -3.44
N THR A 181 -4.58 10.44 -3.84
CA THR A 181 -3.42 10.20 -2.95
C THR A 181 -3.36 11.20 -1.80
N GLU A 182 -3.75 12.45 -2.03
CA GLU A 182 -3.82 13.47 -0.98
C GLU A 182 -4.86 13.13 0.09
N ALA A 183 -6.07 12.77 -0.33
CA ALA A 183 -7.13 12.30 0.59
C ALA A 183 -6.70 11.04 1.36
N LEU A 184 -6.01 10.10 0.70
CA LEU A 184 -5.46 8.92 1.36
C LEU A 184 -4.39 9.25 2.40
N THR A 185 -3.59 10.27 2.15
CA THR A 185 -2.55 10.71 3.10
C THR A 185 -3.18 11.27 4.35
N GLN A 186 -4.22 12.10 4.22
CA GLN A 186 -4.99 12.62 5.34
C GLN A 186 -5.67 11.48 6.12
N ALA A 187 -6.26 10.52 5.41
CA ALA A 187 -6.88 9.35 6.01
C ALA A 187 -5.88 8.51 6.83
N LYS A 188 -4.68 8.27 6.29
CA LYS A 188 -3.61 7.58 7.05
C LYS A 188 -3.17 8.37 8.28
N GLY A 189 -3.15 9.71 8.21
CA GLY A 189 -2.86 10.57 9.35
C GLY A 189 -3.86 10.38 10.48
N GLN A 190 -5.16 10.48 10.19
CA GLN A 190 -6.23 10.27 11.18
C GLN A 190 -6.19 8.85 11.78
N LEU A 191 -5.87 7.82 10.99
CA LEU A 191 -5.70 6.46 11.52
C LEU A 191 -4.53 6.34 12.52
N LYS A 192 -3.42 7.04 12.27
CA LYS A 192 -2.31 7.09 13.24
C LYS A 192 -2.76 7.72 14.56
N GLU A 193 -3.58 8.78 14.51
CA GLU A 193 -4.14 9.43 15.69
C GLU A 193 -5.02 8.47 16.51
N PHE A 194 -5.94 7.74 15.85
CA PHE A 194 -6.77 6.72 16.51
C PHE A 194 -5.98 5.56 17.12
N LEU A 195 -4.75 5.35 16.68
CA LEU A 195 -3.84 4.31 17.17
C LEU A 195 -2.80 4.83 18.15
N ALA A 196 -2.82 6.14 18.46
CA ALA A 196 -1.83 6.83 19.28
C ALA A 196 -0.39 6.53 18.83
N LEU A 197 -0.18 6.48 17.51
CA LEU A 197 1.14 6.28 16.91
C LEU A 197 1.83 7.64 16.75
N GLU A 198 2.99 7.79 17.38
CA GLU A 198 3.90 8.91 17.11
C GLU A 198 4.56 8.73 15.72
N ASP A 199 4.94 9.84 15.07
CA ASP A 199 5.53 9.84 13.72
C ASP A 199 6.90 9.16 13.62
#